data_AF-A0A0N6ZVP1-F1
#
_entry.id   AF-A0A0N6ZVP1-F1
#
_cell.length_a   1.000
_cell.length_b   1.000
_cell.length_c   1.000
_cell.angle_alpha   90.00
_cell.angle_beta   90.00
_cell.angle_gamma   90.00
#
_symmetry.space_group_name_H-M   'P 1'
#
loop_
_entity.id
_entity.type
_entity.pdbx_description
1 polymer ?
#
loop_
_entity_poly.entity_id
_entity_poly.type
_entity_poly.pdbx_seq_one_letter_code
_entity_poly.pdbx_strand_id
1 'polypeptide(L)'
;MRKSLKTSITLATTGALVLGGAAFGISSANAATPNVQTVSSSSEASKIPAPVASVPDVLGGDTSVALDSSFTDALTSLGLTPGVSGDAKLEDGAVSFPITAGSVTYWSPDGNYRPYVQGLLNHNGSGLTLKAGDTTVTLENFVVNPGSSKLYGDVLVNGEVAASNAYLFELWGGSLKPLQLEGDNAVLTGTTVHISEDAAGLLNKTFSTDAVKRGMLVGTATITAQIK
;
A
#
# COMPACT_ATOMS: atom_id res chain seq x y z
N MET A 1 18.93 -56.05 -8.28
CA MET A 1 18.86 -56.20 -6.81
C MET A 1 18.34 -54.88 -6.25
N ARG A 2 17.10 -54.85 -5.76
CA ARG A 2 16.69 -54.64 -4.35
C ARG A 2 17.15 -53.28 -3.79
N LYS A 3 16.34 -52.45 -3.13
CA LYS A 3 14.94 -52.43 -2.69
C LYS A 3 14.74 -51.03 -2.07
N SER A 4 13.55 -50.45 -2.18
CA SER A 4 13.12 -49.25 -1.45
C SER A 4 13.18 -49.47 0.06
N LEU A 5 13.59 -48.47 0.85
CA LEU A 5 13.36 -48.45 2.30
C LEU A 5 12.74 -47.11 2.72
N LYS A 6 11.49 -47.19 3.17
CA LYS A 6 10.77 -46.17 3.95
C LYS A 6 11.34 -46.18 5.36
N THR A 7 11.47 -45.03 6.03
CA THR A 7 11.45 -45.00 7.51
C THR A 7 10.81 -43.71 8.00
N SER A 8 9.77 -43.93 8.79
CA SER A 8 8.88 -43.02 9.48
C SER A 8 9.62 -42.22 10.55
N ILE A 9 9.32 -40.92 10.69
CA ILE A 9 9.69 -40.12 11.86
C ILE A 9 8.45 -39.97 12.75
N THR A 10 8.51 -40.60 13.90
CA THR A 10 7.53 -40.52 14.99
C THR A 10 7.69 -39.17 15.70
N LEU A 11 6.62 -38.39 15.77
CA LEU A 11 6.55 -37.14 16.54
C LEU A 11 6.13 -37.47 17.98
N ALA A 12 7.05 -37.31 18.94
CA ALA A 12 6.77 -37.38 20.37
C ALA A 12 6.90 -35.99 21.01
N THR A 13 5.74 -35.40 21.25
CA THR A 13 5.26 -34.66 22.45
C THR A 13 6.22 -33.97 23.42
N THR A 14 5.67 -32.88 24.00
CA THR A 14 6.07 -32.07 25.17
C THR A 14 7.05 -30.94 24.84
N GLY A 15 6.74 -29.65 24.97
CA GLY A 15 5.83 -28.96 25.88
C GLY A 15 6.65 -28.36 27.03
N ALA A 16 7.10 -27.11 26.89
CA ALA A 16 7.52 -26.27 28.01
C ALA A 16 7.56 -24.79 27.59
N LEU A 17 6.57 -24.04 28.06
CA LEU A 17 6.56 -22.59 28.14
C LEU A 17 7.53 -22.17 29.26
N VAL A 18 8.54 -21.35 28.96
CA VAL A 18 9.33 -20.66 30.00
C VAL A 18 9.38 -19.17 29.67
N LEU A 19 8.70 -18.40 30.52
CA LEU A 19 8.80 -16.95 30.65
C LEU A 19 10.01 -16.63 31.54
N GLY A 20 10.81 -15.62 31.16
CA GLY A 20 11.64 -14.88 32.10
C GLY A 20 13.11 -14.68 31.72
N GLY A 21 13.44 -13.45 31.33
CA GLY A 21 14.54 -12.64 31.89
C GLY A 21 15.98 -13.18 31.94
N ALA A 22 16.84 -12.55 31.13
CA ALA A 22 18.24 -12.20 31.39
C ALA A 22 19.22 -13.29 31.87
N ALA A 23 20.13 -13.70 30.97
CA ALA A 23 21.60 -13.66 31.14
C ALA A 23 22.27 -14.69 30.20
N PHE A 24 23.19 -14.22 29.36
CA PHE A 24 24.07 -15.06 28.57
C PHE A 24 25.06 -15.80 29.48
N GLY A 25 25.24 -17.10 29.25
CA GLY A 25 26.25 -17.90 29.94
C GLY A 25 26.30 -19.35 29.47
N ILE A 26 26.68 -19.61 28.21
CA ILE A 26 27.10 -20.94 27.77
C ILE A 26 28.63 -21.02 27.79
N SER A 27 29.17 -21.88 28.65
CA SER A 27 30.58 -22.28 28.62
C SER A 27 30.74 -23.61 27.86
N SER A 28 31.39 -23.49 26.71
CA SER A 28 32.35 -24.39 26.03
C SER A 28 32.10 -25.92 25.92
N ALA A 29 32.09 -26.40 24.67
CA ALA A 29 32.87 -27.58 24.27
C ALA A 29 33.48 -27.36 22.86
N ASN A 30 34.80 -27.50 22.78
CA ASN A 30 35.67 -27.16 21.65
C ASN A 30 35.53 -28.08 20.43
N ALA A 31 35.41 -27.48 19.24
CA ALA A 31 35.75 -28.09 17.95
C ALA A 31 36.76 -27.18 17.21
N ALA A 32 37.61 -27.79 16.38
CA ALA A 32 38.86 -27.26 15.81
C ALA A 32 38.82 -25.82 15.28
N THR A 33 39.93 -25.10 15.50
CA THR A 33 40.15 -23.67 15.24
C THR A 33 39.78 -23.21 13.82
N PRO A 34 38.71 -22.44 13.64
CA PRO A 34 38.61 -21.54 12.50
C PRO A 34 39.38 -20.26 12.84
N ASN A 35 40.13 -19.72 11.88
CA ASN A 35 40.60 -18.35 11.95
C ASN A 35 39.35 -17.45 11.97
N VAL A 36 38.91 -17.07 13.17
CA VAL A 36 37.83 -16.09 13.34
C VAL A 36 38.43 -14.78 12.87
N GLN A 37 38.16 -14.43 11.62
CA GLN A 37 38.12 -13.03 11.26
C GLN A 37 37.13 -12.39 12.21
N THR A 38 37.65 -11.72 13.23
CA THR A 38 36.91 -10.68 13.93
C THR A 38 36.62 -9.63 12.86
N VAL A 39 35.54 -9.84 12.11
CA VAL A 39 34.81 -8.71 11.58
C VAL A 39 34.41 -7.94 12.83
N SER A 40 35.19 -6.92 13.14
CA SER A 40 34.63 -5.76 13.81
C SER A 40 33.48 -5.36 12.90
N SER A 41 32.30 -5.86 13.20
CA SER A 41 31.10 -5.17 12.83
C SER A 41 31.22 -3.87 13.61
N SER A 42 31.85 -2.88 12.99
CA SER A 42 31.38 -1.50 13.05
C SER A 42 29.95 -1.52 12.54
N SER A 43 29.07 -2.15 13.32
CA SER A 43 27.66 -1.88 13.33
C SER A 43 27.61 -0.48 13.93
N GLU A 44 27.80 0.51 13.07
CA GLU A 44 26.90 1.65 13.08
C GLU A 44 25.50 1.03 13.07
N ALA A 45 25.01 0.67 14.25
CA ALA A 45 23.66 0.22 14.45
C ALA A 45 22.84 1.39 13.95
N SER A 46 22.37 1.29 12.71
CA SER A 46 21.40 2.22 12.16
C SER A 46 20.24 2.16 13.12
N LYS A 47 20.19 3.12 14.05
CA LYS A 47 19.10 3.31 14.98
C LYS A 47 17.90 3.64 14.11
N ILE A 48 17.18 2.61 13.67
CA ILE A 48 15.86 2.79 13.10
C ILE A 48 15.08 3.53 14.19
N PRO A 49 14.62 4.76 13.92
CA PRO A 49 13.93 5.56 14.94
C PRO A 49 12.67 4.82 15.42
N ALA A 50 12.10 5.18 16.56
CA ALA A 50 10.77 4.66 16.88
C ALA A 50 9.75 5.28 15.90
N PRO A 51 8.78 4.52 15.37
CA PRO A 51 7.69 5.11 14.60
C PRO A 51 6.87 6.06 15.48
N VAL A 52 6.38 7.14 14.88
CA VAL A 52 5.52 8.12 15.58
C VAL A 52 4.14 7.53 15.86
N ALA A 53 3.63 6.73 14.94
CA ALA A 53 2.43 5.93 15.13
C ALA A 53 2.56 4.62 14.37
N SER A 54 2.03 3.54 14.93
CA SER A 54 1.88 2.27 14.21
C SER A 54 0.50 1.70 14.48
N VAL A 55 -0.20 1.41 13.40
CA VAL A 55 -1.53 0.82 13.38
C VAL A 55 -1.37 -0.56 12.73
N PRO A 56 -1.20 -1.61 13.53
CA PRO A 56 -0.93 -2.95 13.01
C PRO A 56 -2.13 -3.51 12.23
N ASP A 57 -3.34 -3.23 12.68
CA ASP A 57 -4.58 -3.57 11.98
C ASP A 57 -5.48 -2.33 11.94
N VAL A 58 -5.74 -1.84 10.72
CA VAL A 58 -6.70 -0.77 10.48
C VAL A 58 -8.09 -1.37 10.53
N LEU A 59 -8.89 -0.94 11.51
CA LEU A 59 -10.23 -1.49 11.78
C LEU A 59 -11.30 -0.97 10.82
N GLY A 60 -10.96 0.05 10.03
CA GLY A 60 -11.84 0.67 9.04
C GLY A 60 -11.42 2.11 8.76
N GLY A 61 -12.39 2.92 8.32
CA GLY A 61 -12.19 4.29 7.89
C GLY A 61 -12.21 4.41 6.37
N ASP A 62 -11.72 5.53 5.85
CA ASP A 62 -11.88 5.89 4.44
C ASP A 62 -10.64 6.59 3.90
N THR A 63 -10.33 6.35 2.64
CA THR A 63 -9.40 7.17 1.85
C THR A 63 -10.20 8.04 0.90
N SER A 64 -10.17 9.35 1.09
CA SER A 64 -10.83 10.32 0.21
C SER A 64 -9.81 10.99 -0.71
N VAL A 65 -10.10 11.05 -2.01
CA VAL A 65 -9.28 11.71 -3.02
C VAL A 65 -10.07 12.88 -3.59
N ALA A 66 -9.68 14.10 -3.21
CA ALA A 66 -10.21 15.31 -3.82
C ALA A 66 -9.68 15.41 -5.26
N LEU A 67 -10.57 15.28 -6.25
CA LEU A 67 -10.18 15.32 -7.66
C LEU A 67 -9.72 16.73 -8.02
N ASP A 68 -8.61 16.82 -8.73
CA ASP A 68 -8.09 18.10 -9.20
C ASP A 68 -8.97 18.63 -10.35
N SER A 69 -9.22 19.94 -10.38
CA SER A 69 -10.02 20.55 -11.45
C SER A 69 -9.42 20.31 -12.83
N SER A 70 -8.08 20.34 -12.95
CA SER A 70 -7.40 20.08 -14.22
C SER A 70 -7.60 18.64 -14.70
N PHE A 71 -7.75 17.69 -13.76
CA PHE A 71 -8.06 16.31 -14.09
C PHE A 71 -9.50 16.16 -14.58
N THR A 72 -10.47 16.74 -13.87
CA THR A 72 -11.88 16.68 -14.29
C THR A 72 -12.12 17.40 -15.61
N ASP A 73 -11.41 18.49 -15.86
CA ASP A 73 -11.46 19.23 -17.13
C ASP A 73 -10.84 18.42 -18.28
N ALA A 74 -9.72 17.73 -18.02
CA ALA A 74 -9.11 16.81 -18.99
C ALA A 74 -10.06 15.66 -19.32
N LEU A 75 -10.68 15.03 -18.31
CA LEU A 75 -11.67 13.97 -18.51
C LEU A 75 -12.87 14.48 -19.33
N THR A 76 -13.40 15.66 -18.98
CA THR A 76 -14.52 16.28 -19.69
C THR A 76 -14.17 16.58 -21.15
N SER A 77 -12.96 17.10 -21.40
CA SER A 77 -12.46 17.37 -22.76
C SER A 77 -12.31 16.10 -23.60
N LEU A 78 -12.09 14.95 -22.94
CA LEU A 78 -12.00 13.63 -23.57
C LEU A 78 -13.36 12.92 -23.68
N GLY A 79 -14.44 13.52 -23.18
CA GLY A 79 -15.75 12.88 -23.11
C GLY A 79 -15.80 11.72 -22.11
N LEU A 80 -14.85 11.67 -21.17
CA LEU A 80 -14.80 10.70 -20.09
C LEU A 80 -15.61 11.22 -18.91
N THR A 81 -16.64 10.48 -18.53
CA THR A 81 -17.43 10.75 -17.34
C THR A 81 -16.89 9.91 -16.18
N PRO A 82 -16.30 10.52 -15.13
CA PRO A 82 -15.93 9.80 -13.93
C PRO A 82 -17.16 9.41 -13.12
N GLY A 83 -17.10 8.23 -12.52
CA GLY A 83 -18.10 7.72 -11.58
C GLY A 83 -17.43 6.78 -10.58
N VAL A 84 -18.25 6.12 -9.77
CA VAL A 84 -17.80 5.17 -8.74
C VAL A 84 -18.54 3.85 -8.87
N SER A 85 -17.96 2.79 -8.33
CA SER A 85 -18.58 1.46 -8.24
C SER A 85 -18.41 0.86 -6.84
N GLY A 86 -19.32 -0.04 -6.49
CA GLY A 86 -19.31 -0.73 -5.20
C GLY A 86 -19.55 0.21 -4.02
N ASP A 87 -18.70 0.13 -3.00
CA ASP A 87 -18.83 0.93 -1.77
C ASP A 87 -18.15 2.31 -1.86
N ALA A 88 -17.53 2.63 -3.01
CA ALA A 88 -16.96 3.95 -3.25
C ALA A 88 -18.06 5.01 -3.40
N LYS A 89 -17.78 6.22 -2.90
CA LYS A 89 -18.69 7.37 -2.96
C LYS A 89 -18.01 8.53 -3.66
N LEU A 90 -18.78 9.28 -4.47
CA LEU A 90 -18.35 10.53 -5.08
C LEU A 90 -19.26 11.64 -4.58
N GLU A 91 -18.73 12.48 -3.70
CA GLU A 91 -19.44 13.58 -3.05
C GLU A 91 -18.53 14.82 -3.04
N ASP A 92 -19.09 16.00 -3.34
CA ASP A 92 -18.38 17.29 -3.30
C ASP A 92 -17.05 17.34 -4.09
N GLY A 93 -16.95 16.57 -5.19
CA GLY A 93 -15.74 16.49 -6.02
C GLY A 93 -14.62 15.62 -5.42
N ALA A 94 -14.90 14.91 -4.33
CA ALA A 94 -14.00 13.95 -3.72
C ALA A 94 -14.53 12.52 -3.86
N VAL A 95 -13.64 11.59 -4.19
CA VAL A 95 -13.95 10.16 -4.23
C VAL A 95 -13.48 9.50 -2.94
N SER A 96 -14.40 8.97 -2.16
CA SER A 96 -14.13 8.29 -0.90
C SER A 96 -14.21 6.78 -1.07
N PHE A 97 -13.16 6.09 -0.63
CA PHE A 97 -13.02 4.64 -0.70
C PHE A 97 -12.90 4.08 0.72
N PRO A 98 -13.85 3.24 1.16
CA PRO A 98 -13.76 2.54 2.44
C PRO A 98 -12.51 1.66 2.53
N ILE A 99 -11.81 1.75 3.67
CA ILE A 99 -10.68 0.89 4.00
C ILE A 99 -11.23 -0.41 4.58
N THR A 100 -10.98 -1.52 3.88
CA THR A 100 -11.44 -2.85 4.29
C THR A 100 -10.46 -3.59 5.19
N ALA A 101 -9.16 -3.34 5.00
CA ALA A 101 -8.09 -3.96 5.78
C ALA A 101 -6.77 -3.22 5.54
N GLY A 102 -5.78 -3.44 6.40
CA GLY A 102 -4.44 -2.97 6.16
C GLY A 102 -3.65 -2.73 7.43
N SER A 103 -2.40 -2.34 7.24
CA SER A 103 -1.49 -1.92 8.30
C SER A 103 -0.78 -0.65 7.87
N VAL A 104 -0.55 0.29 8.79
CA VAL A 104 0.16 1.53 8.51
C VAL A 104 1.09 1.87 9.65
N THR A 105 2.31 2.28 9.30
CA THR A 105 3.30 2.84 10.21
C THR A 105 3.70 4.22 9.71
N TYR A 106 3.58 5.21 10.59
CA TYR A 106 3.98 6.59 10.37
C TYR A 106 5.29 6.89 11.11
N TRP A 107 6.23 7.48 10.37
CA TRP A 107 7.58 7.81 10.80
C TRP A 107 7.76 9.32 10.77
N SER A 108 8.52 9.86 11.73
CA SER A 108 8.67 11.31 11.87
C SER A 108 9.30 11.95 10.62
N PRO A 109 8.71 13.06 10.12
CA PRO A 109 9.29 13.93 9.10
C PRO A 109 10.73 14.38 9.38
N ASP A 110 11.03 14.60 10.67
CA ASP A 110 12.28 15.17 11.16
C ASP A 110 13.44 14.18 11.19
N GLY A 111 13.15 12.88 11.07
CA GLY A 111 14.17 11.84 10.99
C GLY A 111 14.76 11.68 9.58
N ASN A 112 15.75 10.79 9.42
CA ASN A 112 16.29 10.40 8.11
C ASN A 112 15.60 9.17 7.50
N TYR A 113 14.60 8.61 8.18
CA TYR A 113 13.92 7.39 7.73
C TYR A 113 12.84 7.72 6.70
N ARG A 114 12.96 7.16 5.49
CA ARG A 114 12.02 7.35 4.37
C ARG A 114 11.65 5.99 3.78
N PRO A 115 10.41 5.84 3.27
CA PRO A 115 9.32 6.82 3.27
C PRO A 115 8.67 6.99 4.65
N TYR A 116 8.06 8.16 4.88
CA TYR A 116 7.43 8.53 6.16
C TYR A 116 6.20 7.69 6.51
N VAL A 117 5.53 7.16 5.50
CA VAL A 117 4.36 6.32 5.66
C VAL A 117 4.70 4.99 5.03
N GLN A 118 4.54 3.91 5.79
CA GLN A 118 4.77 2.55 5.33
C GLN A 118 3.56 1.72 5.68
N GLY A 119 3.34 0.65 4.92
CA GLY A 119 2.18 -0.19 5.12
C GLY A 119 1.51 -0.57 3.81
N LEU A 120 0.32 -1.10 3.96
CA LEU A 120 -0.54 -1.56 2.87
C LEU A 120 -1.99 -1.36 3.31
N LEU A 121 -2.77 -0.64 2.51
CA LEU A 121 -4.20 -0.42 2.73
C LEU A 121 -4.99 -1.04 1.58
N ASN A 122 -6.02 -1.78 1.92
CA ASN A 122 -6.89 -2.49 0.99
C ASN A 122 -8.28 -1.87 0.97
N HIS A 123 -8.79 -1.63 -0.23
CA HIS A 123 -10.09 -0.98 -0.49
C HIS A 123 -10.94 -1.90 -1.37
N ASN A 124 -11.12 -3.15 -0.91
CA ASN A 124 -11.81 -4.18 -1.67
C ASN A 124 -13.30 -3.83 -1.84
N GLY A 125 -13.88 -4.21 -2.97
CA GLY A 125 -15.30 -3.94 -3.24
C GLY A 125 -15.62 -2.47 -3.54
N SER A 126 -14.60 -1.63 -3.70
CA SER A 126 -14.72 -0.22 -4.10
C SER A 126 -13.98 0.04 -5.40
N GLY A 127 -14.52 0.92 -6.24
CA GLY A 127 -13.94 1.22 -7.54
C GLY A 127 -14.25 2.61 -8.09
N LEU A 128 -13.44 3.01 -9.07
CA LEU A 128 -13.59 4.21 -9.88
C LEU A 128 -14.01 3.79 -11.30
N THR A 129 -15.01 4.43 -11.87
CA THR A 129 -15.45 4.16 -13.25
C THR A 129 -15.16 5.36 -14.16
N LEU A 130 -14.74 5.08 -15.39
CA LEU A 130 -14.52 6.05 -16.45
C LEU A 130 -15.31 5.61 -17.67
N LYS A 131 -16.36 6.36 -18.03
CA LYS A 131 -17.25 6.03 -19.14
C LYS A 131 -17.05 6.99 -20.31
N ALA A 132 -16.84 6.43 -21.51
CA ALA A 132 -16.83 7.15 -22.78
C ALA A 132 -17.74 6.43 -23.78
N GLY A 133 -18.86 7.07 -24.15
CA GLY A 133 -19.86 6.45 -25.02
C GLY A 133 -20.35 5.11 -24.44
N ASP A 134 -20.11 4.03 -25.18
CA ASP A 134 -20.47 2.65 -24.82
C ASP A 134 -19.37 1.91 -24.04
N THR A 135 -18.17 2.49 -23.94
CA THR A 135 -17.04 1.88 -23.22
C THR A 135 -17.01 2.37 -21.78
N THR A 136 -16.98 1.44 -20.84
CA THR A 136 -16.82 1.71 -19.41
C THR A 136 -15.57 1.01 -18.90
N VAL A 137 -14.62 1.77 -18.37
CA VAL A 137 -13.45 1.25 -17.67
C VAL A 137 -13.72 1.33 -16.18
N THR A 138 -13.65 0.21 -15.48
CA THR A 138 -13.78 0.14 -14.02
C THR A 138 -12.41 -0.20 -13.45
N LEU A 139 -11.93 0.62 -12.52
CA LEU A 139 -10.75 0.37 -11.71
C LEU A 139 -11.23 0.01 -10.32
N GLU A 140 -10.91 -1.18 -9.81
CA GLU A 140 -11.44 -1.66 -8.52
C GLU A 140 -10.42 -2.45 -7.72
N ASN A 141 -10.78 -2.83 -6.49
CA ASN A 141 -9.95 -3.61 -5.57
C ASN A 141 -8.59 -2.93 -5.32
N PHE A 142 -8.63 -1.66 -4.92
CA PHE A 142 -7.42 -0.88 -4.77
C PHE A 142 -6.56 -1.38 -3.61
N VAL A 143 -5.24 -1.42 -3.85
CA VAL A 143 -4.20 -1.71 -2.88
C VAL A 143 -3.22 -0.55 -2.87
N VAL A 144 -3.28 0.24 -1.81
CA VAL A 144 -2.42 1.42 -1.60
C VAL A 144 -1.18 0.99 -0.83
N ASN A 145 -0.01 1.13 -1.45
CA ASN A 145 1.28 0.83 -0.83
C ASN A 145 2.09 2.13 -0.67
N PRO A 146 1.94 2.86 0.44
CA PRO A 146 2.71 4.08 0.70
C PRO A 146 4.23 3.81 0.82
N GLY A 147 4.62 2.60 1.24
CA GLY A 147 6.03 2.20 1.37
C GLY A 147 6.79 2.14 0.04
N SER A 148 6.10 1.84 -1.06
CA SER A 148 6.65 1.94 -2.43
C SER A 148 6.13 3.13 -3.20
N SER A 149 5.23 3.93 -2.60
CA SER A 149 4.57 5.06 -3.24
C SER A 149 3.76 4.67 -4.49
N LYS A 150 3.08 3.52 -4.42
CA LYS A 150 2.34 2.93 -5.53
C LYS A 150 0.93 2.54 -5.13
N LEU A 151 -0.01 2.69 -6.05
CA LEU A 151 -1.38 2.20 -5.94
C LEU A 151 -1.65 1.19 -7.05
N TYR A 152 -2.16 0.04 -6.66
CA TYR A 152 -2.49 -1.07 -7.55
C TYR A 152 -3.99 -1.34 -7.54
N GLY A 153 -4.51 -1.92 -8.60
CA GLY A 153 -5.91 -2.36 -8.66
C GLY A 153 -6.20 -3.16 -9.91
N ASP A 154 -7.39 -3.74 -9.96
CA ASP A 154 -7.89 -4.44 -11.14
C ASP A 154 -8.49 -3.43 -12.11
N VAL A 155 -8.30 -3.68 -13.41
CA VAL A 155 -8.88 -2.89 -14.49
C VAL A 155 -9.80 -3.78 -15.30
N LEU A 156 -11.06 -3.39 -15.37
CA LEU A 156 -12.08 -4.03 -16.16
C LEU A 156 -12.52 -3.09 -17.28
N VAL A 157 -12.73 -3.63 -18.47
CA VAL A 157 -13.31 -2.91 -19.61
C VAL A 157 -14.63 -3.59 -19.94
N ASN A 158 -15.72 -2.83 -19.85
CA ASN A 158 -17.10 -3.33 -20.03
C ASN A 158 -17.44 -4.54 -19.14
N GLY A 159 -16.85 -4.61 -17.94
CA GLY A 159 -17.03 -5.71 -16.99
C GLY A 159 -16.10 -6.91 -17.20
N GLU A 160 -15.27 -6.92 -18.25
CA GLU A 160 -14.25 -7.95 -18.47
C GLU A 160 -12.89 -7.51 -17.91
N VAL A 161 -12.20 -8.39 -17.19
CA VAL A 161 -10.88 -8.08 -16.62
C VAL A 161 -9.86 -7.90 -17.75
N ALA A 162 -9.39 -6.68 -17.93
CA ALA A 162 -8.35 -6.33 -18.88
C ALA A 162 -6.94 -6.42 -18.27
N ALA A 163 -6.81 -6.12 -16.97
CA ALA A 163 -5.58 -6.30 -16.22
C ALA A 163 -5.90 -6.53 -14.74
N SER A 164 -5.23 -7.49 -14.10
CA SER A 164 -5.35 -7.71 -12.65
C SER A 164 -4.16 -7.12 -11.92
N ASN A 165 -4.41 -6.50 -10.78
CA ASN A 165 -3.39 -5.87 -9.93
C ASN A 165 -2.40 -4.98 -10.71
N ALA A 166 -2.92 -4.24 -11.69
CA ALA A 166 -2.15 -3.32 -12.50
C ALA A 166 -1.64 -2.15 -11.64
N TYR A 167 -0.50 -1.59 -12.02
CA TYR A 167 0.01 -0.39 -11.39
C TYR A 167 -0.76 0.82 -11.92
N LEU A 168 -1.62 1.42 -11.09
CA LEU A 168 -2.58 2.43 -11.56
C LEU A 168 -2.11 3.86 -11.31
N PHE A 169 -1.62 4.12 -10.10
CA PHE A 169 -1.26 5.47 -9.69
C PHE A 169 0.07 5.52 -8.93
N GLU A 170 0.81 6.59 -9.22
CA GLU A 170 1.97 7.07 -8.48
C GLU A 170 1.49 7.91 -7.29
N LEU A 171 2.00 7.62 -6.10
CA LEU A 171 1.69 8.38 -4.90
C LEU A 171 2.87 9.28 -4.57
N TRP A 172 2.62 10.53 -4.19
CA TRP A 172 3.68 11.43 -3.74
C TRP A 172 3.33 12.08 -2.42
N GLY A 173 4.11 11.72 -1.39
CA GLY A 173 3.91 12.20 -0.02
C GLY A 173 4.71 13.45 0.34
N GLY A 174 5.28 14.17 -0.64
CA GLY A 174 6.09 15.37 -0.38
C GLY A 174 5.29 16.56 0.19
N SER A 175 3.98 16.57 -0.02
CA SER A 175 3.03 17.57 0.49
C SER A 175 2.23 17.10 1.71
N LEU A 176 2.67 16.02 2.37
CA LEU A 176 2.00 15.49 3.56
C LEU A 176 1.99 16.52 4.69
N LYS A 177 0.79 16.75 5.23
CA LYS A 177 0.60 17.46 6.49
C LYS A 177 0.99 16.55 7.67
N PRO A 178 1.30 17.13 8.84
CA PRO A 178 1.50 16.35 10.06
C PRO A 178 0.30 15.44 10.34
N LEU A 179 0.58 14.25 10.87
CA LEU A 179 -0.47 13.31 11.29
C LEU A 179 -1.38 13.97 12.33
N GLN A 180 -2.69 13.92 12.10
CA GLN A 180 -3.70 14.39 13.04
C GLN A 180 -4.38 13.20 13.71
N LEU A 181 -4.64 13.31 15.00
CA LEU A 181 -5.40 12.30 15.75
C LEU A 181 -6.73 12.91 16.18
N GLU A 182 -7.82 12.34 15.66
CA GLU A 182 -9.19 12.79 15.91
C GLU A 182 -9.96 11.68 16.63
N GLY A 183 -9.90 11.70 17.96
CA GLY A 183 -10.50 10.65 18.78
C GLY A 183 -9.85 9.28 18.51
N ASP A 184 -10.62 8.40 17.88
CA ASP A 184 -10.22 7.04 17.50
C ASP A 184 -9.76 6.94 16.03
N ASN A 185 -9.59 8.10 15.36
CA ASN A 185 -9.14 8.19 13.98
C ASN A 185 -7.73 8.79 13.87
N ALA A 186 -6.94 8.28 12.94
CA ALA A 186 -5.70 8.87 12.47
C ALA A 186 -5.90 9.45 11.06
N VAL A 187 -5.76 10.76 10.93
CA VAL A 187 -6.00 11.49 9.68
C VAL A 187 -4.67 11.98 9.09
N LEU A 188 -4.42 11.60 7.85
CA LEU A 188 -3.24 12.00 7.09
C LEU A 188 -3.65 12.57 5.73
N THR A 189 -3.36 13.85 5.52
CA THR A 189 -3.75 14.58 4.30
C THR A 189 -2.51 15.04 3.54
N GLY A 190 -2.60 15.05 2.21
CA GLY A 190 -1.65 15.73 1.35
C GLY A 190 -0.82 14.82 0.47
N THR A 191 -1.18 13.54 0.32
CA THR A 191 -0.57 12.68 -0.69
C THR A 191 -1.16 13.02 -2.05
N THR A 192 -0.38 13.51 -3.00
CA THR A 192 -0.88 13.71 -4.36
C THR A 192 -0.86 12.40 -5.13
N VAL A 193 -1.92 12.14 -5.89
CA VAL A 193 -2.10 10.93 -6.70
C VAL A 193 -1.88 11.30 -8.16
N HIS A 194 -0.97 10.61 -8.84
CA HIS A 194 -0.65 10.84 -10.25
C HIS A 194 -0.86 9.56 -11.08
N ILE A 195 -1.20 9.69 -12.36
CA ILE A 195 -1.41 8.55 -13.24
C ILE A 195 -0.07 7.83 -13.54
N SER A 196 -0.06 6.50 -13.41
CA SER A 196 1.11 5.69 -13.77
C SER A 196 1.30 5.60 -15.29
N GLU A 197 2.48 5.18 -15.73
CA GLU A 197 2.72 4.93 -17.16
C GLU A 197 1.81 3.84 -17.73
N ASP A 198 1.65 2.73 -16.99
CA ASP A 198 0.86 1.58 -17.43
C ASP A 198 -0.63 1.95 -17.55
N ALA A 199 -1.15 2.72 -16.58
CA ALA A 199 -2.54 3.19 -16.62
C ALA A 199 -2.76 4.19 -17.75
N ALA A 200 -1.86 5.15 -17.94
CA ALA A 200 -1.94 6.09 -19.05
C ALA A 200 -1.94 5.35 -20.40
N GLY A 201 -1.03 4.40 -20.59
CA GLY A 201 -0.96 3.58 -21.81
C GLY A 201 -2.24 2.77 -22.04
N LEU A 202 -2.80 2.16 -21.00
CA LEU A 202 -4.02 1.38 -21.09
C LEU A 202 -5.25 2.26 -21.41
N LEU A 203 -5.41 3.40 -20.73
CA LEU A 203 -6.51 4.33 -20.95
C LEU A 203 -6.45 4.94 -22.36
N ASN A 204 -5.27 5.37 -22.80
CA ASN A 204 -5.03 5.88 -24.14
C ASN A 204 -5.36 4.85 -25.22
N LYS A 205 -4.98 3.58 -25.01
CA LYS A 205 -5.33 2.49 -25.92
C LYS A 205 -6.83 2.20 -25.94
N THR A 206 -7.48 2.16 -24.77
CA THR A 206 -8.91 1.85 -24.65
C THR A 206 -9.79 2.95 -25.25
N PHE A 207 -9.44 4.21 -25.02
CA PHE A 207 -10.21 5.36 -25.50
C PHE A 207 -9.68 5.97 -26.81
N SER A 208 -8.66 5.36 -27.42
CA SER A 208 -8.03 5.85 -28.65
C SER A 208 -7.62 7.33 -28.56
N THR A 209 -6.92 7.69 -27.48
CA THR A 209 -6.46 9.05 -27.17
C THR A 209 -4.98 9.06 -26.78
N ASP A 210 -4.36 10.23 -26.73
CA ASP A 210 -3.00 10.49 -26.24
C ASP A 210 -2.96 11.55 -25.12
N ALA A 211 -4.14 11.97 -24.67
CA ALA A 211 -4.28 13.05 -23.70
C ALA A 211 -3.98 12.62 -22.26
N VAL A 212 -4.16 11.33 -21.92
CA VAL A 212 -3.82 10.82 -20.60
C VAL A 212 -2.32 10.62 -20.55
N LYS A 213 -1.62 11.48 -19.81
CA LYS A 213 -0.16 11.41 -19.67
C LYS A 213 0.22 10.82 -18.32
N ARG A 214 1.33 10.08 -18.31
CA ARG A 214 2.01 9.71 -17.07
C ARG A 214 2.27 10.96 -16.22
N GLY A 215 2.10 10.85 -14.91
CA GLY A 215 2.35 11.94 -13.98
C GLY A 215 1.25 12.99 -13.94
N MET A 216 0.17 12.83 -14.72
CA MET A 216 -0.98 13.71 -14.63
C MET A 216 -1.57 13.63 -13.22
N LEU A 217 -1.74 14.79 -12.58
CA LEU A 217 -2.34 14.88 -11.25
C LEU A 217 -3.80 14.48 -11.34
N VAL A 218 -4.19 13.48 -10.54
CA VAL A 218 -5.58 13.05 -10.39
C VAL A 218 -6.24 13.83 -9.27
N GLY A 219 -5.50 14.04 -8.17
CA GLY A 219 -6.04 14.69 -7.00
C GLY A 219 -5.16 14.59 -5.77
N THR A 220 -5.70 15.04 -4.64
CA THR A 220 -5.04 14.97 -3.33
C THR A 220 -5.78 14.01 -2.41
N ALA A 221 -5.08 13.01 -1.90
CA ALA A 221 -5.60 12.01 -1.00
C ALA A 221 -5.51 12.45 0.47
N THR A 222 -6.56 12.10 1.21
CA THR A 222 -6.69 12.13 2.67
C THR A 222 -7.04 10.73 3.13
N ILE A 223 -6.24 10.16 4.02
CA ILE A 223 -6.48 8.87 4.63
C ILE A 223 -6.97 9.11 6.05
N THR A 224 -8.12 8.55 6.38
CA THR A 224 -8.69 8.52 7.73
C THR A 224 -8.76 7.06 8.16
N ALA A 225 -7.79 6.62 8.95
CA ALA A 225 -7.74 5.24 9.45
C ALA A 225 -8.33 5.17 10.86
N GLN A 226 -9.27 4.25 11.09
CA GLN A 226 -9.74 3.93 12.45
C GLN A 226 -8.69 3.09 13.17
N ILE A 227 -8.27 3.57 14.35
CA ILE A 227 -7.15 3.00 15.12
C ILE A 227 -7.58 2.36 16.44
N LYS A 228 -8.85 2.48 16.85
CA LYS A 228 -9.40 1.93 18.09
C LYS A 228 -10.85 1.49 17.93
#